data_AF-H3CE23-F1
#
_entry.id   AF-H3CE23-F1
#
_cell.length_a   1.000
_cell.length_b   1.000
_cell.length_c   1.000
_cell.angle_alpha   90.00
_cell.angle_beta   90.00
_cell.angle_gamma   90.00
#
_symmetry.space_group_name_H-M   'P 1'
#
loop_
_entity.id
_entity.type
_entity.pdbx_description
1 polymer ?
#
loop_
_entity_poly.entity_id
_entity_poly.type
_entity_poly.pdbx_seq_one_letter_code
_entity_poly.pdbx_strand_id
1 'polypeptide(L)'
;LGDKFDENDPVVTTTYGKLRGIKKELNNEILGPVVQFLGVPYAMPPTGERRFQPPEPPASWPEIRNATHFAPVCPQSIVDGRLPDVMLPVWFTNGMDVVSTFVQEQSEDCLYLNIYVPTEDGPLTKKHTDDLSDSDRTDDEADIRESGSPKPVMVFIHGGSYMEGTGNMFDGSILASYGNVIVITINYRLGVLG
;
A
#
# COMPACT_ATOMS: atom_id res chain seq x y z
N LEU A 1 20.31 9.43 -10.55
CA LEU A 1 20.30 8.31 -11.52
C LEU A 1 19.23 7.34 -11.06
N GLY A 2 18.04 7.39 -11.66
CA GLY A 2 16.98 6.44 -11.34
C GLY A 2 17.33 5.10 -11.96
N ASP A 3 17.54 4.08 -11.13
CA ASP A 3 17.59 2.70 -11.61
C ASP A 3 16.24 2.42 -12.29
N LYS A 4 16.27 2.27 -13.62
CA LYS A 4 15.15 1.69 -14.35
C LYS A 4 14.94 0.30 -13.76
N PHE A 5 13.77 0.07 -13.18
CA PHE A 5 13.37 -1.25 -12.72
C PHE A 5 13.65 -2.25 -13.84
N ASP A 6 14.29 -3.38 -13.52
CA ASP A 6 14.28 -4.51 -14.44
C ASP A 6 12.81 -4.85 -14.69
N GLU A 7 12.38 -4.76 -15.94
CA GLU A 7 10.97 -4.67 -16.35
C GLU A 7 10.16 -5.90 -15.90
N ASN A 8 10.86 -7.00 -15.59
CA ASN A 8 10.31 -8.27 -15.13
C ASN A 8 10.64 -8.61 -13.65
N ASP A 9 11.57 -7.92 -13.00
CA ASP A 9 11.97 -8.20 -11.61
C ASP A 9 12.25 -6.90 -10.83
N PRO A 10 11.22 -6.19 -10.33
CA PRO A 10 11.40 -4.91 -9.69
C PRO A 10 12.00 -5.07 -8.30
N VAL A 11 13.31 -4.83 -8.18
CA VAL A 11 14.04 -4.86 -6.90
C VAL A 11 14.40 -3.45 -6.44
N VAL A 12 14.06 -3.12 -5.19
CA VAL A 12 14.37 -1.82 -4.55
C VAL A 12 15.22 -2.04 -3.31
N THR A 13 16.18 -1.16 -3.09
CA THR A 13 16.99 -1.14 -1.86
C THR A 13 16.36 -0.19 -0.85
N THR A 14 16.06 -0.70 0.34
CA THR A 14 15.63 0.09 1.51
C THR A 14 16.77 0.25 2.51
N THR A 15 16.55 1.01 3.59
CA THR A 15 17.49 1.09 4.72
C THR A 15 17.70 -0.24 5.44
N TYR A 16 16.74 -1.17 5.35
CA TYR A 16 16.76 -2.46 6.06
C TYR A 16 17.20 -3.62 5.17
N GLY A 17 17.23 -3.45 3.85
CA GLY A 17 17.61 -4.49 2.90
C GLY A 17 16.88 -4.37 1.57
N LYS A 18 17.10 -5.33 0.68
CA LYS A 18 16.50 -5.35 -0.67
C LYS A 18 15.13 -5.99 -0.65
N LEU A 19 14.18 -5.43 -1.40
CA LEU A 19 12.83 -5.93 -1.58
C LEU A 19 12.58 -6.23 -3.06
N ARG A 20 11.96 -7.38 -3.34
CA ARG A 20 11.45 -7.72 -4.67
C ARG A 20 9.93 -7.54 -4.69
N GLY A 21 9.44 -6.67 -5.57
CA GLY A 21 8.02 -6.47 -5.82
C GLY A 21 7.52 -7.31 -7.00
N ILE A 22 6.32 -6.97 -7.49
CA ILE A 22 5.71 -7.56 -8.69
C ILE A 22 5.09 -6.46 -9.55
N LYS A 23 5.32 -6.51 -10.86
CA LYS A 23 4.61 -5.65 -11.82
C LYS A 23 3.19 -6.19 -12.04
N LYS A 24 2.20 -5.32 -11.93
CA LYS A 24 0.79 -5.62 -12.09
C LYS A 24 0.19 -4.75 -13.19
N GLU A 25 -0.26 -5.41 -14.25
CA GLU A 25 -1.09 -4.79 -15.29
C GLU A 25 -2.51 -4.58 -14.77
N LEU A 26 -3.11 -3.46 -15.16
CA LEU A 26 -4.47 -3.10 -14.79
C LEU A 26 -5.44 -3.46 -15.91
N ASN A 27 -6.67 -3.85 -15.55
CA ASN A 27 -7.73 -4.18 -16.50
C ASN A 27 -8.35 -2.90 -17.11
N ASN A 28 -7.52 -2.02 -17.66
CA ASN A 28 -7.93 -0.77 -18.29
C ASN A 28 -6.83 -0.32 -19.28
N GLU A 29 -7.21 -0.05 -20.52
CA GLU A 29 -6.28 0.33 -21.61
C GLU A 29 -5.65 1.73 -21.42
N ILE A 30 -6.23 2.57 -20.55
CA ILE A 30 -5.77 3.94 -20.30
C ILE A 30 -4.80 4.00 -19.11
N LEU A 31 -4.92 3.07 -18.17
CA LEU A 31 -4.12 3.08 -16.94
C LEU A 31 -2.82 2.31 -17.17
N GLY A 32 -1.69 2.95 -16.88
CA GLY A 32 -0.39 2.30 -16.92
C GLY A 32 -0.22 1.26 -15.79
N PRO A 33 0.74 0.33 -15.92
CA PRO A 33 1.00 -0.66 -14.90
C PRO A 33 1.46 -0.04 -13.57
N VAL A 34 1.40 -0.85 -12.52
CA VAL A 34 1.97 -0.50 -11.22
C VAL A 34 2.95 -1.57 -10.76
N VAL A 35 3.93 -1.19 -9.96
CA VAL A 35 4.73 -2.12 -9.17
C VAL A 35 4.14 -2.19 -7.77
N GLN A 36 3.89 -3.42 -7.31
CA GLN A 36 3.38 -3.72 -5.98
C GLN A 36 4.50 -4.30 -5.12
N PHE A 37 4.65 -3.78 -3.90
CA PHE A 37 5.43 -4.39 -2.83
C PHE A 37 4.47 -4.72 -1.69
N LEU A 38 4.10 -5.99 -1.57
CA LEU A 38 3.08 -6.48 -0.63
C LEU A 38 3.77 -7.16 0.56
N GLY A 39 3.24 -6.97 1.76
CA GLY A 39 3.77 -7.62 2.96
C GLY A 39 5.17 -7.13 3.36
N VAL A 40 5.45 -5.83 3.21
CA VAL A 40 6.72 -5.22 3.60
C VAL A 40 6.74 -4.98 5.12
N PRO A 41 7.68 -5.58 5.88
CA PRO A 41 7.74 -5.38 7.33
C PRO A 41 8.18 -3.95 7.65
N TYR A 42 7.39 -3.24 8.46
CA TYR A 42 7.74 -1.89 8.90
C TYR A 42 8.10 -1.83 10.40
N ALA A 43 7.91 -2.92 11.13
CA ALA A 43 8.26 -3.06 12.53
C ALA A 43 8.62 -4.53 12.86
N MET A 44 9.24 -4.74 14.02
CA MET A 44 9.46 -6.08 14.57
C MET A 44 8.13 -6.74 14.97
N PRO A 45 8.02 -8.08 14.90
CA PRO A 45 6.84 -8.79 15.35
C PRO A 45 6.50 -8.43 16.82
N PRO A 46 5.28 -7.96 17.11
CA PRO A 46 4.88 -7.54 18.46
C PRO A 46 4.45 -8.72 19.34
N THR A 47 5.23 -9.81 19.32
CA THR A 47 4.95 -11.07 20.01
C THR A 47 5.72 -11.20 21.32
N GLY A 48 5.25 -12.08 22.22
CA GLY A 48 5.91 -12.36 23.49
C GLY A 48 6.03 -11.10 24.36
N GLU A 49 7.25 -10.78 24.81
CA GLU A 49 7.55 -9.60 25.65
C GLU A 49 7.27 -8.25 24.94
N ARG A 50 7.11 -8.25 23.61
CA ARG A 50 6.77 -7.05 22.81
C ARG A 50 5.26 -6.82 22.71
N ARG A 51 4.45 -7.75 23.23
CA ARG A 51 3.00 -7.56 23.30
C ARG A 51 2.69 -6.41 24.25
N PHE A 52 1.78 -5.52 23.84
CA PHE A 52 1.41 -4.29 24.57
C PHE A 52 2.56 -3.28 24.78
N GLN A 53 3.67 -3.46 24.06
CA GLN A 53 4.74 -2.46 23.99
C GLN A 53 4.63 -1.63 22.71
N PRO A 54 5.21 -0.43 22.66
CA PRO A 54 5.38 0.31 21.41
C PRO A 54 6.13 -0.52 20.34
N PRO A 55 5.84 -0.32 19.04
CA PRO A 55 6.54 -1.04 17.98
C PRO A 55 8.01 -0.63 17.92
N GLU A 56 8.88 -1.60 17.63
CA GLU A 56 10.31 -1.38 17.38
C GLU A 56 10.62 -1.48 15.88
N PRO A 57 11.68 -0.80 15.38
CA PRO A 57 12.11 -0.89 13.98
C PRO A 57 12.39 -2.34 13.54
N PRO A 58 12.12 -2.71 12.28
CA PRO A 58 12.30 -4.07 11.79
C PRO A 58 13.79 -4.44 11.76
N ALA A 59 14.08 -5.73 11.90
CA ALA A 59 15.44 -6.24 11.71
C ALA A 59 15.83 -6.10 10.23
N SER A 60 17.07 -5.66 9.97
CA SER A 60 17.63 -5.67 8.62
C SER A 60 17.85 -7.09 8.11
N TRP A 61 17.77 -7.27 6.79
CA TRP A 61 17.96 -8.56 6.13
C TRP A 61 19.04 -8.46 5.02
N PRO A 62 19.94 -9.46 4.92
CA PRO A 62 21.06 -9.41 3.97
C PRO A 62 20.65 -9.77 2.53
N GLU A 63 19.68 -10.68 2.38
CA GLU A 63 19.24 -11.22 1.09
C GLU A 63 18.10 -10.40 0.46
N ILE A 64 17.71 -10.70 -0.78
CA ILE A 64 16.52 -10.07 -1.37
C ILE A 64 15.26 -10.69 -0.73
N ARG A 65 14.46 -9.88 -0.04
CA ARG A 65 13.18 -10.32 0.54
C ARG A 65 12.07 -10.17 -0.49
N ASN A 66 11.31 -11.24 -0.72
CA ASN A 66 10.13 -11.20 -1.59
C ASN A 66 8.98 -10.45 -0.91
N ALA A 67 8.43 -9.47 -1.60
CA ALA A 67 7.27 -8.66 -1.24
C ALA A 67 6.21 -8.76 -2.35
N THR A 68 5.87 -9.99 -2.74
CA THR A 68 4.96 -10.30 -3.86
C THR A 68 3.58 -10.78 -3.42
N HIS A 69 3.40 -11.03 -2.13
CA HIS A 69 2.15 -11.51 -1.52
C HIS A 69 1.86 -10.76 -0.24
N PHE A 70 0.59 -10.65 0.12
CA PHE A 70 0.19 -10.08 1.40
C PHE A 70 0.73 -10.91 2.56
N ALA A 71 1.15 -10.22 3.62
CA ALA A 71 1.46 -10.84 4.90
C ALA A 71 0.17 -11.14 5.69
N PRO A 72 0.23 -12.01 6.71
CA PRO A 72 -0.90 -12.27 7.60
C PRO A 72 -1.45 -10.98 8.22
N VAL A 73 -2.77 -10.95 8.40
CA VAL A 73 -3.45 -9.81 9.04
C VAL A 73 -3.38 -9.90 10.56
N CYS A 74 -3.65 -8.78 11.24
CA CYS A 74 -3.69 -8.78 12.69
C CYS A 74 -4.89 -9.58 13.23
N PRO A 75 -4.77 -10.20 14.42
CA PRO A 75 -5.82 -11.06 14.96
C PRO A 75 -7.13 -10.31 15.20
N GLN A 76 -8.24 -10.85 14.68
CA GLN A 76 -9.57 -10.25 14.72
C GLN A 76 -10.66 -11.32 14.58
N SER A 77 -11.83 -11.09 15.21
CA SER A 77 -13.00 -11.99 15.05
C SER A 77 -14.13 -11.26 14.34
N ILE A 78 -14.32 -11.58 13.06
CA ILE A 78 -15.40 -11.03 12.21
C ILE A 78 -16.64 -11.94 12.15
N VAL A 79 -16.53 -13.21 12.56
CA VAL A 79 -17.60 -14.22 12.36
C VAL A 79 -18.53 -14.34 13.58
N ASP A 80 -18.09 -13.95 14.77
CA ASP A 80 -18.86 -14.16 16.01
C ASP A 80 -20.04 -13.18 16.23
N GLY A 81 -20.50 -12.47 15.19
CA GLY A 81 -21.65 -11.57 15.26
C GLY A 81 -21.46 -10.39 16.24
N ARG A 82 -20.20 -10.07 16.59
CA ARG A 82 -19.84 -8.95 17.48
C ARG A 82 -19.64 -7.64 16.75
N LEU A 83 -19.76 -7.65 15.43
CA LEU A 83 -19.61 -6.46 14.61
C LEU A 83 -20.79 -5.52 14.86
N PRO A 84 -20.56 -4.27 15.30
CA PRO A 84 -21.62 -3.30 15.36
C PRO A 84 -21.97 -2.90 13.91
N ASP A 85 -22.99 -3.56 13.32
CA ASP A 85 -23.42 -3.32 11.93
C ASP A 85 -23.66 -1.85 11.61
N VAL A 86 -24.04 -1.05 12.61
CA VAL A 86 -24.31 0.40 12.49
C VAL A 86 -23.02 1.23 12.33
N MET A 87 -21.87 0.73 12.78
CA MET A 87 -20.58 1.44 12.70
C MET A 87 -19.73 1.04 11.49
N LEU A 88 -20.06 -0.06 10.82
CA LEU A 88 -19.26 -0.59 9.71
C LEU A 88 -19.80 -0.16 8.35
N PRO A 89 -18.94 0.00 7.34
CA PRO A 89 -19.38 0.30 5.99
C PRO A 89 -20.28 -0.81 5.43
N VAL A 90 -21.33 -0.44 4.70
CA VAL A 90 -22.30 -1.38 4.10
C VAL A 90 -21.61 -2.40 3.18
N TRP A 91 -20.58 -1.99 2.43
CA TRP A 91 -19.84 -2.90 1.57
C TRP A 91 -19.06 -3.96 2.35
N PHE A 92 -18.67 -3.67 3.59
CA PHE A 92 -17.97 -4.60 4.47
C PHE A 92 -18.95 -5.62 5.06
N THR A 93 -20.05 -5.15 5.64
CA THR A 93 -21.05 -6.00 6.30
C THR A 93 -21.87 -6.84 5.32
N ASN A 94 -22.18 -6.33 4.12
CA ASN A 94 -22.86 -7.12 3.09
C ASN A 94 -21.91 -8.01 2.27
N GLY A 95 -20.60 -7.77 2.35
CA GLY A 95 -19.56 -8.46 1.58
C GLY A 95 -18.78 -9.50 2.37
N MET A 96 -19.34 -10.01 3.48
CA MET A 96 -18.63 -10.82 4.46
C MET A 96 -17.91 -12.05 3.88
N ASP A 97 -18.49 -12.71 2.87
CA ASP A 97 -17.86 -13.85 2.21
C ASP A 97 -16.51 -13.45 1.58
N VAL A 98 -16.48 -12.31 0.90
CA VAL A 98 -15.27 -11.75 0.28
C VAL A 98 -14.32 -11.22 1.35
N VAL A 99 -14.83 -10.45 2.32
CA VAL A 99 -14.04 -9.90 3.43
C VAL A 99 -13.32 -11.02 4.19
N SER A 100 -14.00 -12.17 4.41
CA SER A 100 -13.41 -13.32 5.10
C SER A 100 -12.14 -13.81 4.41
N THR A 101 -12.08 -13.81 3.07
CA THR A 101 -10.89 -14.23 2.32
C THR A 101 -9.65 -13.38 2.60
N PHE A 102 -9.83 -12.11 2.98
CA PHE A 102 -8.73 -11.21 3.31
C PHE A 102 -8.24 -11.37 4.75
N VAL A 103 -9.02 -11.99 5.63
CA VAL A 103 -8.72 -12.12 7.07
C VAL A 103 -8.64 -13.56 7.57
N GLN A 104 -8.58 -14.53 6.65
CA GLN A 104 -8.43 -15.95 6.98
C GLN A 104 -7.06 -16.23 7.63
N GLU A 105 -5.99 -15.65 7.09
CA GLU A 105 -4.63 -15.84 7.60
C GLU A 105 -4.27 -14.75 8.60
N GLN A 106 -4.37 -15.08 9.89
CA GLN A 106 -4.11 -14.15 10.98
C GLN A 106 -2.85 -14.54 11.76
N SER A 107 -2.10 -13.54 12.23
CA SER A 107 -0.94 -13.72 13.10
C SER A 107 -0.73 -12.48 13.97
N GLU A 108 -0.17 -12.64 15.17
CA GLU A 108 0.32 -11.48 15.94
C GLU A 108 1.52 -10.79 15.26
N ASP A 109 2.28 -11.54 14.46
CA ASP A 109 3.24 -10.98 13.51
C ASP A 109 2.48 -10.45 12.28
N CYS A 110 1.99 -9.22 12.38
CA CYS A 110 1.12 -8.58 11.37
C CYS A 110 1.51 -7.13 11.01
N LEU A 111 2.63 -6.62 11.51
CA LEU A 111 3.05 -5.22 11.27
C LEU A 111 3.74 -5.06 9.91
N TYR A 112 2.91 -5.15 8.88
CA TYR A 112 3.28 -5.07 7.47
C TYR A 112 2.51 -3.95 6.76
N LEU A 113 3.11 -3.42 5.69
CA LEU A 113 2.48 -2.47 4.79
C LEU A 113 2.61 -2.93 3.34
N ASN A 114 1.78 -2.35 2.48
CA ASN A 114 1.76 -2.59 1.04
C ASN A 114 2.00 -1.29 0.31
N ILE A 115 2.81 -1.30 -0.75
CA ILE A 115 3.21 -0.13 -1.52
C ILE A 115 2.82 -0.34 -2.98
N TYR A 116 2.14 0.64 -3.56
CA TYR A 116 1.71 0.67 -4.96
C TYR A 116 2.37 1.85 -5.65
N VAL A 117 3.26 1.57 -6.59
CA VAL A 117 4.08 2.56 -7.29
C VAL A 117 3.67 2.60 -8.77
N PRO A 118 3.25 3.75 -9.32
CA PRO A 118 2.95 3.86 -10.74
C PRO A 118 4.24 3.84 -11.55
N THR A 119 4.30 3.02 -12.61
CA THR A 119 5.49 2.92 -13.49
C THR A 119 5.49 3.96 -14.60
N GLU A 120 4.30 4.42 -15.00
CA GLU A 120 4.10 5.39 -16.05
C GLU A 120 3.42 6.64 -15.49
N ASP A 121 3.61 7.75 -16.18
CA ASP A 121 2.94 8.99 -15.86
C ASP A 121 1.45 8.84 -16.22
N GLY A 122 0.60 8.85 -15.18
CA GLY A 122 -0.83 8.63 -15.28
C GLY A 122 -1.58 9.58 -16.24
N PRO A 123 -2.86 9.33 -16.54
CA PRO A 123 -3.64 10.17 -17.44
C PRO A 123 -3.72 11.63 -16.97
N LEU A 124 -3.67 11.87 -15.66
CA LEU A 124 -3.68 13.21 -15.06
C LEU A 124 -2.39 14.00 -15.27
N THR A 125 -1.29 13.36 -15.66
CA THR A 125 0.01 13.99 -15.94
C THR A 125 0.28 14.20 -17.42
N LYS A 126 -0.53 13.63 -18.31
CA LYS A 126 -0.58 14.05 -19.72
C LYS A 126 -1.22 15.45 -19.76
N LYS A 127 -0.38 16.47 -19.63
CA LYS A 127 -0.76 17.86 -19.89
C LYS A 127 -1.43 17.89 -21.28
N HIS A 128 -2.63 18.46 -21.35
CA HIS A 128 -3.29 18.78 -22.60
C HIS A 128 -2.42 19.85 -23.29
N THR A 129 -1.42 19.43 -24.05
CA THR A 129 -0.44 20.32 -24.70
C THR A 129 -0.98 20.99 -25.96
N ASP A 130 -2.28 20.89 -26.23
CA ASP A 130 -2.83 21.37 -27.50
C ASP A 130 -3.54 22.72 -27.44
N ASP A 131 -3.75 23.35 -26.28
CA ASP A 131 -4.36 24.67 -26.27
C ASP A 131 -3.82 25.60 -25.16
N LEU A 132 -3.39 26.79 -25.62
CA LEU A 132 -3.04 28.00 -24.89
C LEU A 132 -1.56 28.16 -24.52
N SER A 133 -0.84 28.72 -25.49
CA SER A 133 0.25 29.67 -25.24
C SER A 133 -0.18 30.70 -24.20
N ASP A 134 0.35 30.61 -22.98
CA ASP A 134 0.43 31.78 -22.11
C ASP A 134 1.84 31.86 -21.52
N SER A 135 2.63 32.70 -22.17
CA SER A 135 4.01 33.03 -21.83
C SER A 135 4.02 34.06 -20.71
N ASP A 136 3.67 33.66 -19.47
CA ASP A 136 3.97 34.52 -18.31
C ASP A 136 3.89 33.82 -16.94
N ARG A 137 4.68 32.76 -16.73
CA ARG A 137 5.00 32.31 -15.36
C ARG A 137 6.49 32.06 -15.20
N THR A 138 7.15 33.03 -14.58
CA THR A 138 8.50 32.94 -14.05
C THR A 138 8.51 32.14 -12.73
N ASP A 139 9.50 31.25 -12.65
CA ASP A 139 10.21 30.76 -11.46
C ASP A 139 9.61 29.61 -10.60
N ASP A 140 10.27 28.45 -10.74
CA ASP A 140 10.75 27.57 -9.66
C ASP A 140 9.78 26.73 -8.80
N GLU A 141 8.59 26.38 -9.29
CA GLU A 141 7.89 25.19 -8.79
C GLU A 141 8.03 24.05 -9.80
N ALA A 142 8.94 23.11 -9.52
CA ALA A 142 9.00 21.86 -10.27
C ALA A 142 7.60 21.25 -10.28
N ASP A 143 7.00 21.12 -11.48
CA ASP A 143 5.68 20.51 -11.63
C ASP A 143 5.79 19.10 -11.05
N ILE A 144 5.04 18.80 -9.98
CA ILE A 144 5.00 17.48 -9.32
C ILE A 144 4.64 16.33 -10.28
N ARG A 145 4.26 16.68 -11.51
CA ARG A 145 3.90 15.82 -12.63
C ARG A 145 5.06 15.56 -13.60
N GLU A 146 6.22 16.16 -13.39
CA GLU A 146 7.38 15.98 -14.25
C GLU A 146 7.99 14.58 -14.08
N SER A 147 8.27 13.94 -15.22
CA SER A 147 8.82 12.58 -15.24
C SER A 147 10.20 12.55 -14.57
N GLY A 148 10.35 11.70 -13.55
CA GLY A 148 11.58 11.59 -12.76
C GLY A 148 11.63 12.45 -11.48
N SER A 149 10.60 13.25 -11.21
CA SER A 149 10.44 13.92 -9.91
C SER A 149 9.94 12.94 -8.82
N PRO A 150 10.22 13.21 -7.53
CA PRO A 150 9.63 12.44 -6.43
C PRO A 150 8.10 12.52 -6.46
N LYS A 151 7.43 11.37 -6.51
CA LYS A 151 5.97 11.31 -6.54
C LYS A 151 5.36 11.57 -5.15
N PRO A 152 4.19 12.24 -5.06
CA PRO A 152 3.47 12.36 -3.80
C PRO A 152 3.11 10.99 -3.21
N VAL A 153 3.01 10.91 -1.88
CA VAL A 153 2.70 9.66 -1.15
C VAL A 153 1.38 9.81 -0.40
N MET A 154 0.46 8.87 -0.62
CA MET A 154 -0.79 8.74 0.12
C MET A 154 -0.71 7.50 1.01
N VAL A 155 -0.83 7.69 2.32
CA VAL A 155 -0.87 6.58 3.29
C VAL A 155 -2.31 6.39 3.75
N PHE A 156 -2.88 5.22 3.47
CA PHE A 156 -4.23 4.84 3.83
C PHE A 156 -4.25 4.00 5.11
N ILE A 157 -5.06 4.45 6.07
CA ILE A 157 -5.29 3.77 7.35
C ILE A 157 -6.71 3.26 7.33
N HIS A 158 -6.88 1.93 7.37
CA HIS A 158 -8.20 1.32 7.33
C HIS A 158 -9.00 1.55 8.61
N GLY A 159 -10.33 1.59 8.50
CA GLY A 159 -11.26 1.55 9.62
C GLY A 159 -11.61 0.12 10.03
N GLY A 160 -12.71 -0.03 10.76
CA GLY A 160 -13.17 -1.31 11.32
C GLY A 160 -13.26 -1.26 12.85
N SER A 161 -13.78 -0.16 13.40
CA SER A 161 -14.01 0.02 14.85
C SER A 161 -12.78 -0.16 15.75
N TYR A 162 -11.56 -0.10 15.19
CA TYR A 162 -10.30 -0.52 15.83
C TYR A 162 -10.22 -2.01 16.18
N MET A 163 -11.22 -2.81 15.85
CA MET A 163 -11.36 -4.22 16.24
C MET A 163 -11.15 -5.17 15.06
N GLU A 164 -11.38 -4.69 13.83
CA GLU A 164 -11.30 -5.45 12.59
C GLU A 164 -10.73 -4.60 11.44
N GLY A 165 -10.52 -5.27 10.30
CA GLY A 165 -10.02 -4.68 9.07
C GLY A 165 -8.57 -5.04 8.76
N THR A 166 -8.15 -4.64 7.58
CA THR A 166 -6.77 -4.80 7.09
C THR A 166 -6.57 -3.85 5.91
N GLY A 167 -5.35 -3.34 5.76
CA GLY A 167 -4.95 -2.58 4.56
C GLY A 167 -5.00 -3.43 3.28
N ASN A 168 -4.98 -4.76 3.41
CA ASN A 168 -4.99 -5.69 2.28
C ASN A 168 -6.31 -5.67 1.48
N MET A 169 -7.42 -5.23 2.09
CA MET A 169 -8.73 -5.11 1.42
C MET A 169 -8.79 -3.96 0.41
N PHE A 170 -7.81 -3.05 0.43
CA PHE A 170 -7.82 -1.81 -0.34
C PHE A 170 -6.73 -1.87 -1.41
N ASP A 171 -7.10 -2.24 -2.64
CA ASP A 171 -6.17 -2.22 -3.77
C ASP A 171 -5.87 -0.79 -4.22
N GLY A 172 -4.66 -0.31 -3.90
CA GLY A 172 -4.19 1.03 -4.24
C GLY A 172 -3.80 1.22 -5.71
N SER A 173 -3.83 0.17 -6.54
CA SER A 173 -3.24 0.19 -7.89
C SER A 173 -3.89 1.19 -8.84
N ILE A 174 -5.22 1.24 -8.87
CA ILE A 174 -5.95 2.18 -9.75
C ILE A 174 -5.67 3.62 -9.32
N LEU A 175 -5.70 3.90 -8.01
CA LEU A 175 -5.44 5.23 -7.47
C LEU A 175 -3.99 5.68 -7.76
N ALA A 176 -3.03 4.77 -7.58
CA ALA A 176 -1.62 5.03 -7.88
C ALA A 176 -1.41 5.36 -9.36
N SER A 177 -1.93 4.52 -10.25
CA SER A 177 -1.80 4.69 -11.72
C SER A 177 -2.53 5.94 -12.21
N TYR A 178 -3.77 6.15 -11.79
CA TYR A 178 -4.57 7.30 -12.23
C TYR A 178 -4.03 8.62 -11.69
N GLY A 179 -3.73 8.66 -10.39
CA GLY A 179 -3.29 9.84 -9.65
C GLY A 179 -1.83 10.22 -9.87
N ASN A 180 -1.03 9.33 -10.45
CA ASN A 180 0.43 9.41 -10.48
C ASN A 180 1.04 9.66 -9.09
N VAL A 181 0.54 8.93 -8.08
CA VAL A 181 0.98 8.99 -6.68
C VAL A 181 1.38 7.61 -6.18
N ILE A 182 2.26 7.55 -5.18
CA ILE A 182 2.52 6.30 -4.47
C ILE A 182 1.42 6.11 -3.43
N VAL A 183 0.76 4.95 -3.44
CA VAL A 183 -0.25 4.60 -2.43
C VAL A 183 0.34 3.57 -1.48
N ILE A 184 0.13 3.75 -0.19
CA ILE A 184 0.55 2.81 0.85
C ILE A 184 -0.66 2.42 1.67
N THR A 185 -0.89 1.12 1.89
CA THR A 185 -1.85 0.62 2.87
C THR A 185 -1.10 -0.05 4.01
N ILE A 186 -1.57 0.11 5.25
CA ILE A 186 -0.88 -0.42 6.43
C ILE A 186 -1.79 -1.35 7.22
N ASN A 187 -1.20 -2.36 7.86
CA ASN A 187 -1.82 -3.06 8.97
C ASN A 187 -1.26 -2.51 10.28
N TYR A 188 -2.13 -2.36 11.28
CA TYR A 188 -1.76 -1.98 12.63
C TYR A 188 -2.46 -2.92 13.62
N ARG A 189 -1.93 -3.06 14.84
CA ARG A 189 -2.54 -3.96 15.85
C ARG A 189 -3.98 -3.53 16.13
N LEU A 190 -4.86 -4.51 16.31
CA LEU A 190 -6.29 -4.31 16.51
C LEU A 190 -6.74 -4.84 17.87
N GLY A 191 -7.87 -4.30 18.32
CA GLY A 191 -8.58 -4.68 19.53
C GLY A 191 -7.69 -4.71 20.76
N VAL A 192 -7.76 -5.81 21.51
CA VAL A 192 -7.03 -5.98 22.77
C VAL A 192 -5.51 -5.86 22.60
N LEU A 193 -4.98 -6.27 21.44
CA LEU A 193 -3.55 -6.24 21.15
C LEU A 193 -3.06 -4.86 20.67
N GLY A 194 -3.99 -3.95 20.33
CA GLY A 194 -3.77 -2.59 19.84
C GLY A 194 -2.89 -1.74 20.73
#